data_AF-A0A1L9X2M0-F1
#
_entry.id   AF-A0A1L9X2M0-F1
#
_cell.length_a   1.000
_cell.length_b   1.000
_cell.length_c   1.000
_cell.angle_alpha   90.00
_cell.angle_beta   90.00
_cell.angle_gamma   90.00
#
_symmetry.space_group_name_H-M   'P 1'
#
loop_
_entity.id
_entity.type
_entity.pdbx_description
1 polymer ?
#
loop_
_entity_poly.entity_id
_entity_poly.type
_entity_poly.pdbx_seq_one_letter_code
_entity_poly.pdbx_strand_id
1 'polypeptide(L)'
;MLENLPAEILYLIACHLPTVNALVQLSRTSRRLHETIAVDNWRIFRAFVQKQFPGSKIPDFWREAAHSLTSRSRALDKHAVLGRFVFPPQATRIGSEKAIRGDRPTLGYRPALDTYETWNGSAWNDRREVLAWGAADEIFLRVKHTGSKPHEQWIIFSDLEHISSVDDICGLHLLKPNHPAYEEGKEHLIFARARGELHHLAITIDEPSHNYQQVFETYGLGIERTDLSNGEEPILAAHWNNGTIALYNTMSKSSRVSEFARLQIDPAKRARNRYSKFLSSDLLAIGTGRIDDAITISSITSERVSLDRQISLNLVDYDRLDSSTAIKSDVNAIAPLSTTGQVFLAGWGDRAVRLHDLRSNKEHELTYRDPTDDNPIYCIQPFTHNRFVVGSGGEALVKIFDLRMDRGYSYLDAKPTMRSFTPRSRRTTPTTSTKSLDNQLRHLTLNSPNGITNHHPRKEMSIYLSHPAPTTYHQARSQHHRPYRGAIYTMSSPSPSSPTIYTGVADGVMRLDFVATDDLTTGADCAWFAGPLCLNLSSSSTTQPSRHHRRRHHAADRILDLSGYERPDPANSTAVVRLRTQQPFDAVTDEDVEDELATGWDRRWTQLRDFSSWRRAV
;
A
#
# COMPACT_ATOMS: atom_id res chain seq x y z
N MET A 1 -20.94 -7.17 -39.50
CA MET A 1 -21.99 -6.57 -38.62
C MET A 1 -21.42 -5.41 -37.81
N LEU A 2 -20.37 -5.60 -36.99
CA LEU A 2 -19.76 -4.51 -36.21
C LEU A 2 -19.14 -3.41 -37.09
N GLU A 3 -18.48 -3.76 -38.20
CA GLU A 3 -17.84 -2.79 -39.11
C GLU A 3 -18.82 -1.82 -39.78
N ASN A 4 -20.11 -2.14 -39.81
CA ASN A 4 -21.13 -1.28 -40.42
C ASN A 4 -21.70 -0.25 -39.43
N LEU A 5 -21.32 -0.34 -38.15
CA LEU A 5 -21.80 0.57 -37.11
C LEU A 5 -21.03 1.90 -37.17
N PRO A 6 -21.67 3.04 -36.84
CA PRO A 6 -20.98 4.31 -36.63
C PRO A 6 -19.89 4.20 -35.56
N ALA A 7 -18.84 5.02 -35.68
CA ALA A 7 -17.69 5.00 -34.79
C ALA A 7 -18.08 5.27 -33.32
N GLU A 8 -19.10 6.08 -33.10
CA GLU A 8 -19.67 6.40 -31.79
C GLU A 8 -20.29 5.16 -31.13
N ILE A 9 -20.99 4.33 -31.89
CA ILE A 9 -21.60 3.09 -31.38
C ILE A 9 -20.51 2.06 -31.07
N LEU A 10 -19.51 1.95 -31.94
CA LEU A 10 -18.34 1.10 -31.71
C LEU A 10 -17.58 1.52 -30.45
N TYR A 11 -17.43 2.82 -30.23
CA TYR A 11 -16.82 3.38 -29.03
C TYR A 11 -17.64 3.04 -27.77
N LEU A 12 -18.96 3.19 -27.80
CA LEU A 12 -19.84 2.81 -26.69
C LEU A 12 -19.72 1.32 -26.37
N ILE A 13 -19.75 0.45 -27.38
CA ILE A 13 -19.57 -1.01 -27.21
C ILE A 13 -18.23 -1.30 -26.54
N ALA A 14 -17.15 -0.65 -27.01
CA ALA A 14 -15.82 -0.84 -26.45
C ALA A 14 -15.75 -0.43 -24.96
N CYS A 15 -16.44 0.63 -24.54
CA CYS A 15 -16.50 1.07 -23.14
C CYS A 15 -17.16 0.05 -22.19
N HIS A 16 -17.91 -0.90 -22.73
CA HIS A 16 -18.54 -1.98 -21.97
C HIS A 16 -17.70 -3.26 -21.92
N LEU A 17 -16.57 -3.33 -22.63
CA LEU A 17 -15.69 -4.49 -22.56
C LEU A 17 -15.03 -4.59 -21.17
N PRO A 18 -15.03 -5.79 -20.54
CA PRO A 18 -14.60 -5.94 -19.16
C PRO A 18 -13.07 -5.89 -19.01
N THR A 19 -12.31 -6.18 -20.08
CA THR A 19 -10.85 -6.33 -20.01
C THR A 19 -10.12 -5.65 -21.16
N VAL A 20 -8.86 -5.24 -20.90
CA VAL A 20 -7.93 -4.75 -21.92
C VAL A 20 -7.70 -5.79 -23.01
N ASN A 21 -7.61 -7.08 -22.66
CA ASN A 21 -7.47 -8.14 -23.65
C ASN A 21 -8.65 -8.17 -24.63
N ALA A 22 -9.90 -8.03 -24.15
CA ALA A 22 -11.06 -7.96 -25.03
C ALA A 22 -11.00 -6.75 -25.98
N LEU A 23 -10.56 -5.59 -25.50
CA LEU A 23 -10.34 -4.39 -26.32
C LEU A 23 -9.27 -4.62 -27.41
N VAL A 24 -8.14 -5.21 -27.02
CA VAL A 24 -7.04 -5.52 -27.96
C VAL A 24 -7.48 -6.54 -29.00
N GLN A 25 -8.16 -7.62 -28.60
CA GLN A 25 -8.68 -8.62 -29.55
C GLN A 25 -9.70 -8.00 -30.51
N LEU A 26 -10.59 -7.15 -30.02
CA LEU A 26 -11.53 -6.42 -30.89
C LEU A 26 -10.78 -5.57 -31.92
N SER A 27 -9.73 -4.85 -31.51
CA SER A 27 -8.90 -4.04 -32.42
C SER A 27 -8.18 -4.86 -33.48
N ARG A 28 -7.87 -6.13 -33.20
CA ARG A 28 -7.16 -7.02 -34.12
C ARG A 28 -8.06 -7.66 -35.17
N THR A 29 -9.37 -7.56 -35.02
CA THR A 29 -10.33 -8.23 -35.93
C THR A 29 -10.46 -7.53 -37.29
N SER A 30 -10.23 -6.22 -37.36
CA SER A 30 -10.40 -5.43 -38.59
C SER A 30 -9.62 -4.11 -38.53
N ARG A 31 -9.18 -3.62 -39.68
CA ARG A 31 -8.53 -2.30 -39.81
C ARG A 31 -9.43 -1.16 -39.33
N ARG A 32 -10.73 -1.17 -39.67
CA ARG A 32 -11.66 -0.13 -39.23
C ARG A 32 -11.84 -0.12 -37.70
N LEU A 33 -11.91 -1.30 -37.09
CA LEU A 33 -12.04 -1.44 -35.63
C LEU A 33 -10.75 -1.02 -34.94
N HIS A 34 -9.59 -1.36 -35.51
CA HIS A 34 -8.29 -0.87 -35.06
C HIS A 34 -8.24 0.65 -35.07
N GLU A 35 -8.55 1.27 -36.21
CA GLU A 35 -8.55 2.73 -36.37
C GLU A 35 -9.50 3.38 -35.36
N THR A 36 -10.71 2.85 -35.17
CA THR A 36 -11.71 3.34 -34.20
C THR A 36 -11.22 3.26 -32.74
N ILE A 37 -10.54 2.18 -32.36
CA ILE A 37 -10.02 1.96 -30.99
C ILE A 37 -8.77 2.81 -30.74
N ALA A 38 -7.94 3.00 -31.78
CA ALA A 38 -6.70 3.77 -31.71
C ALA A 38 -6.91 5.30 -31.81
N VAL A 39 -8.13 5.76 -32.13
CA VAL A 39 -8.49 7.20 -32.20
C VAL A 39 -8.07 7.96 -30.94
N ASP A 40 -7.66 9.22 -31.13
CA ASP A 40 -7.32 10.20 -30.07
C ASP A 40 -6.34 9.63 -29.04
N ASN A 41 -5.23 9.06 -29.52
CA ASN A 41 -4.21 8.43 -28.68
C ASN A 41 -4.80 7.35 -27.75
N TRP A 42 -5.62 6.46 -28.32
CA TRP A 42 -6.27 5.38 -27.59
C TRP A 42 -7.17 5.85 -26.44
N ARG A 43 -7.98 6.89 -26.65
CA ARG A 43 -8.90 7.44 -25.64
C ARG A 43 -9.78 6.40 -24.95
N ILE A 44 -10.04 5.27 -25.59
CA ILE A 44 -10.81 4.17 -25.00
C ILE A 44 -10.12 3.57 -23.76
N PHE A 45 -8.79 3.55 -23.72
CA PHE A 45 -8.05 3.14 -22.54
C PHE A 45 -8.21 4.13 -21.39
N ARG A 46 -8.40 5.44 -21.67
CA ARG A 46 -8.77 6.42 -20.64
C ARG A 46 -10.10 6.04 -19.99
N ALA A 47 -11.13 5.80 -20.79
CA ALA A 47 -12.44 5.39 -20.29
C ALA A 47 -12.35 4.08 -19.47
N PHE A 48 -11.58 3.11 -19.97
CA PHE A 48 -11.34 1.86 -19.25
C PHE A 48 -10.62 2.10 -17.91
N VAL A 49 -9.52 2.83 -17.89
CA VAL A 49 -8.70 3.09 -16.69
C VAL A 49 -9.50 3.89 -15.66
N GLN A 50 -10.21 4.94 -16.07
CA GLN A 50 -11.00 5.74 -15.13
C GLN A 50 -12.15 4.95 -14.51
N LYS A 51 -12.75 4.02 -15.26
CA LYS A 51 -13.82 3.14 -14.78
C LYS A 51 -13.31 2.05 -13.85
N GLN A 52 -12.22 1.38 -14.24
CA GLN A 52 -11.71 0.19 -13.56
C GLN A 52 -10.65 0.50 -12.50
N PHE A 53 -10.08 1.70 -12.50
CA PHE A 53 -9.02 2.15 -11.58
C PHE A 53 -9.23 3.62 -11.15
N PRO A 54 -10.35 3.94 -10.47
CA PRO A 54 -10.63 5.30 -10.01
C PRO A 54 -9.56 5.81 -9.04
N GLY A 55 -9.39 7.14 -8.99
CA GLY A 55 -8.55 7.83 -8.00
C GLY A 55 -7.08 8.05 -8.39
N SER A 56 -6.60 7.50 -9.51
CA SER A 56 -5.24 7.73 -10.00
C SER A 56 -5.21 8.96 -10.93
N LYS A 57 -4.49 10.02 -10.55
CA LYS A 57 -4.13 11.11 -11.46
C LYS A 57 -3.03 10.60 -12.40
N ILE A 58 -3.39 10.27 -13.63
CA ILE A 58 -2.51 9.66 -14.62
C ILE A 58 -2.34 10.62 -15.80
N PRO A 59 -1.12 10.90 -16.30
CA PRO A 59 -0.88 11.64 -17.54
C PRO A 59 -1.44 10.91 -18.77
N ASP A 60 -1.36 11.50 -19.96
CA ASP A 60 -1.95 10.96 -21.20
C ASP A 60 -1.20 9.74 -21.80
N PHE A 61 -0.78 8.79 -20.96
CA PHE A 61 -0.19 7.49 -21.30
C PHE A 61 -1.20 6.36 -21.07
N TRP A 62 -2.40 6.49 -21.63
CA TRP A 62 -3.56 5.66 -21.27
C TRP A 62 -3.36 4.16 -21.58
N ARG A 63 -2.64 3.84 -22.66
CA ARG A 63 -2.33 2.45 -23.03
C ARG A 63 -1.39 1.81 -22.01
N GLU A 64 -0.30 2.48 -21.68
CA GLU A 64 0.69 2.04 -20.71
C GLU A 64 0.10 1.98 -19.31
N ALA A 65 -0.77 2.93 -18.96
CA ALA A 65 -1.53 2.91 -17.72
C ALA A 65 -2.43 1.68 -17.63
N ALA A 66 -3.19 1.39 -18.68
CA ALA A 66 -4.03 0.19 -18.73
C ALA A 66 -3.17 -1.08 -18.59
N HIS A 67 -2.01 -1.15 -19.26
CA HIS A 67 -1.08 -2.26 -19.14
C HIS A 67 -0.56 -2.42 -17.69
N SER A 68 0.02 -1.36 -17.12
CA SER A 68 0.61 -1.38 -15.77
C SER A 68 -0.42 -1.74 -14.69
N LEU A 69 -1.60 -1.12 -14.74
CA LEU A 69 -2.62 -1.26 -13.70
C LEU A 69 -3.30 -2.63 -13.74
N THR A 70 -3.54 -3.18 -14.93
CA THR A 70 -4.10 -4.53 -15.07
C THR A 70 -3.09 -5.61 -14.70
N SER A 71 -1.83 -5.48 -15.10
CA SER A 71 -0.76 -6.40 -14.67
C SER A 71 -0.55 -6.37 -13.17
N ARG A 72 -0.55 -5.19 -12.53
CA ARG A 72 -0.48 -5.06 -11.06
C ARG A 72 -1.70 -5.69 -10.38
N SER A 73 -2.91 -5.48 -10.90
CA SER A 73 -4.11 -6.11 -10.35
C SER A 73 -4.03 -7.63 -10.42
N ARG A 74 -3.50 -8.18 -11.52
CA ARG A 74 -3.25 -9.61 -11.68
C ARG A 74 -2.18 -10.10 -10.71
N ALA A 75 -1.09 -9.37 -10.53
CA ALA A 75 -0.05 -9.70 -9.54
C ALA A 75 -0.64 -9.77 -8.13
N LEU A 76 -1.49 -8.82 -7.75
CA LEU A 76 -2.20 -8.83 -6.47
C LEU A 76 -3.12 -10.05 -6.29
N ASP A 77 -3.90 -10.40 -7.32
CA ASP A 77 -4.77 -11.58 -7.27
C ASP A 77 -3.99 -12.89 -7.19
N LYS A 78 -2.78 -12.93 -7.75
CA LYS A 78 -1.84 -14.06 -7.62
C LYS A 78 -1.00 -14.03 -6.34
N HIS A 79 -1.12 -12.98 -5.54
CA HIS A 79 -0.18 -12.65 -4.45
C HIS A 79 1.30 -12.62 -4.90
N ALA A 80 1.55 -12.22 -6.14
CA ALA A 80 2.90 -12.05 -6.67
C ALA A 80 3.52 -10.78 -6.09
N VAL A 81 4.52 -10.98 -5.24
CA VAL A 81 5.20 -9.91 -4.51
C VAL A 81 6.68 -10.23 -4.35
N LEU A 82 7.52 -9.22 -4.49
CA LEU A 82 8.96 -9.29 -4.26
C LEU A 82 9.31 -8.47 -3.04
N GLY A 83 10.01 -9.06 -2.07
CA GLY A 83 10.58 -8.35 -0.93
C GLY A 83 12.05 -8.02 -1.15
N ARG A 84 12.46 -6.79 -0.84
CA ARG A 84 13.88 -6.37 -0.80
C ARG A 84 14.10 -5.41 0.36
N PHE A 85 15.33 -5.34 0.87
CA PHE A 85 15.70 -4.23 1.76
C PHE A 85 16.06 -3.01 0.93
N VAL A 86 15.62 -1.84 1.38
CA VAL A 86 16.11 -0.57 0.85
C VAL A 86 17.43 -0.26 1.54
N PHE A 87 18.46 -0.01 0.75
CA PHE A 87 19.79 0.29 1.24
C PHE A 87 20.36 1.50 0.52
N PRO A 88 21.04 2.41 1.23
CA PRO A 88 21.64 3.60 0.66
C PRO A 88 23.11 3.35 0.26
N PRO A 89 23.41 2.92 -0.99
CA PRO A 89 24.78 2.87 -1.45
C PRO A 89 25.34 4.29 -1.55
N GLN A 90 26.48 4.55 -0.89
CA GLN A 90 27.26 5.78 -1.07
C GLN A 90 26.45 7.08 -0.80
N ALA A 91 25.69 7.11 0.30
CA ALA A 91 24.92 8.30 0.65
C ALA A 91 25.82 9.49 1.00
N THR A 92 25.41 10.67 0.56
CA THR A 92 26.03 11.92 0.95
C THR A 92 25.47 12.36 2.30
N ARG A 93 26.34 12.60 3.27
CA ARG A 93 25.93 13.08 4.59
C ARG A 93 25.87 14.61 4.59
N ILE A 94 24.81 15.16 5.17
CA ILE A 94 24.60 16.60 5.36
C ILE A 94 24.40 16.85 6.86
N GLY A 95 25.12 17.85 7.38
CA GLY A 95 25.12 18.21 8.79
C GLY A 95 26.24 17.52 9.57
N SER A 96 25.94 17.02 10.76
CA SER A 96 26.91 16.46 11.71
C SER A 96 27.44 15.09 11.25
N GLU A 97 28.78 14.92 11.30
CA GLU A 97 29.45 13.74 10.72
C GLU A 97 29.13 12.43 11.45
N LYS A 98 28.79 12.48 12.75
CA LYS A 98 28.32 11.31 13.51
C LYS A 98 27.83 11.67 14.91
N ALA A 99 26.59 11.32 15.24
CA ALA A 99 26.11 11.39 16.61
C ALA A 99 26.47 10.12 17.40
N ILE A 100 26.82 10.28 18.68
CA ILE A 100 27.04 9.16 19.60
C ILE A 100 25.82 9.03 20.51
N ARG A 101 25.18 7.86 20.49
CA ARG A 101 24.09 7.53 21.43
C ARG A 101 24.67 7.18 22.80
N GLY A 102 24.30 7.98 23.79
CA GLY A 102 24.74 7.82 25.19
C GLY A 102 23.73 7.10 26.09
N ASP A 103 22.47 6.96 25.66
CA ASP A 103 21.39 6.42 26.49
C ASP A 103 21.07 4.95 26.19
N ARG A 104 20.29 4.33 27.10
CA ARG A 104 19.64 3.05 26.85
C ARG A 104 18.24 3.34 26.32
N PRO A 105 17.86 2.85 25.13
CA PRO A 105 16.55 3.14 24.57
C PRO A 105 15.41 2.78 25.51
N THR A 106 14.66 3.80 25.97
CA THR A 106 13.47 3.62 26.81
C THR A 106 12.17 3.79 26.02
N LEU A 107 12.24 4.46 24.87
CA LEU A 107 11.15 4.61 23.92
C LEU A 107 11.28 3.54 22.83
N GLY A 108 10.19 2.85 22.54
CA GLY A 108 10.14 1.91 21.42
C GLY A 108 10.19 2.68 20.11
N TYR A 109 11.24 2.45 19.32
CA TYR A 109 11.42 3.09 18.02
C TYR A 109 10.28 2.76 17.06
N ARG A 110 9.69 3.79 16.45
CA ARG A 110 8.62 3.70 15.45
C ARG A 110 9.11 4.39 14.18
N PRO A 111 9.48 3.66 13.12
CA PRO A 111 9.94 4.28 11.90
C PRO A 111 8.91 5.28 11.36
N ALA A 112 9.34 6.52 11.11
CA ALA A 112 8.58 7.48 10.31
C ALA A 112 9.03 7.35 8.85
N LEU A 113 8.10 7.28 7.92
CA LEU A 113 8.35 6.97 6.51
C LEU A 113 7.35 7.74 5.66
N ASP A 114 7.82 8.39 4.60
CA ASP A 114 6.95 8.98 3.59
C ASP A 114 7.54 8.88 2.19
N THR A 115 6.68 8.84 1.18
CA THR A 115 7.05 8.70 -0.22
C THR A 115 6.11 9.46 -1.13
N TYR A 116 6.63 9.94 -2.26
CA TYR A 116 5.80 10.37 -3.38
C TYR A 116 6.44 10.04 -4.72
N GLU A 117 5.63 10.01 -5.77
CA GLU A 117 6.09 9.84 -7.14
C GLU A 117 5.41 10.85 -8.07
N THR A 118 6.18 11.36 -9.03
CA THR A 118 5.70 12.17 -10.16
C THR A 118 6.20 11.60 -11.48
N TRP A 119 5.51 11.93 -12.57
CA TRP A 119 6.04 11.72 -13.92
C TRP A 119 6.91 12.92 -14.31
N ASN A 120 8.06 12.66 -14.90
CA ASN A 120 9.05 13.67 -15.27
C ASN A 120 9.53 13.56 -16.72
N GLY A 121 8.83 12.79 -17.56
CA GLY A 121 9.20 12.59 -18.96
C GLY A 121 8.01 12.25 -19.85
N SER A 122 8.32 11.74 -21.04
CA SER A 122 7.34 11.48 -22.11
C SER A 122 6.85 10.03 -22.15
N ALA A 123 7.30 9.17 -21.24
CA ALA A 123 6.88 7.78 -21.15
C ALA A 123 6.34 7.42 -19.76
N TRP A 124 5.55 6.35 -19.68
CA TRP A 124 5.02 5.83 -18.41
C TRP A 124 6.09 5.51 -17.37
N ASN A 125 7.26 5.04 -17.82
CA ASN A 125 8.37 4.65 -16.95
C ASN A 125 9.30 5.82 -16.58
N ASP A 126 9.09 7.01 -17.16
CA ASP A 126 9.81 8.23 -16.80
C ASP A 126 9.22 8.79 -15.51
N ARG A 127 9.72 8.27 -14.38
CA ARG A 127 9.25 8.61 -13.04
C ARG A 127 10.34 9.27 -12.23
N ARG A 128 9.90 10.10 -11.30
CA ARG A 128 10.67 10.57 -10.16
C ARG A 128 9.99 10.07 -8.89
N GLU A 129 10.69 9.23 -8.15
CA GLU A 129 10.26 8.74 -6.84
C GLU A 129 11.15 9.39 -5.77
N VAL A 130 10.52 9.92 -4.72
CA VAL A 130 11.22 10.39 -3.52
C VAL A 130 10.76 9.56 -2.33
N LEU A 131 11.73 9.06 -1.58
CA LEU A 131 11.51 8.25 -0.38
C LEU A 131 12.31 8.85 0.76
N ALA A 132 11.66 9.12 1.88
CA ALA A 132 12.34 9.54 3.10
C ALA A 132 11.89 8.69 4.29
N TRP A 133 12.83 8.39 5.18
CA TRP A 133 12.51 7.76 6.47
C TRP A 133 13.41 8.27 7.58
N GLY A 134 12.84 8.35 8.78
CA GLY A 134 13.62 8.50 10.00
C GLY A 134 14.32 7.19 10.33
N ALA A 135 15.54 7.26 10.85
CA ALA A 135 16.31 6.14 11.39
C ALA A 135 16.95 6.60 12.71
N ALA A 136 16.22 6.43 13.81
CA ALA A 136 16.49 7.15 15.07
C ALA A 136 16.46 8.67 14.83
N ASP A 137 17.55 9.38 15.08
CA ASP A 137 17.69 10.84 14.92
C ASP A 137 17.98 11.31 13.48
N GLU A 138 18.42 10.38 12.62
CA GLU A 138 18.82 10.66 11.24
C GLU A 138 17.64 10.57 10.27
N ILE A 139 17.68 11.35 9.20
CA ILE A 139 16.74 11.25 8.08
C ILE A 139 17.50 10.72 6.86
N PHE A 140 17.03 9.62 6.32
CA PHE A 140 17.48 9.09 5.04
C PHE A 140 16.54 9.60 3.95
N LEU A 141 17.12 10.11 2.87
CA LEU A 141 16.40 10.61 1.70
C LEU A 141 16.96 9.95 0.44
N ARG A 142 16.07 9.41 -0.39
CA ARG A 142 16.35 8.95 -1.74
C ARG A 142 15.57 9.77 -2.75
N VAL A 143 16.27 10.24 -3.78
CA VAL A 143 15.66 10.74 -5.01
C VAL A 143 16.04 9.80 -6.14
N LYS A 144 15.04 9.18 -6.77
CA LYS A 144 15.24 8.18 -7.82
C LYS A 144 14.48 8.57 -9.07
N HIS A 145 15.19 8.61 -10.19
CA HIS A 145 14.65 8.78 -11.53
C HIS A 145 14.70 7.43 -12.27
N THR A 146 13.61 7.06 -12.96
CA THR A 146 13.55 5.86 -13.81
C THR A 146 13.20 6.24 -15.26
N GLY A 147 13.33 5.28 -16.17
CA GLY A 147 12.98 5.47 -17.58
C GLY A 147 14.16 5.94 -18.42
N SER A 148 13.97 7.00 -19.20
CA SER A 148 14.90 7.47 -20.22
C SER A 148 16.20 8.05 -19.66
N LYS A 149 16.16 8.59 -18.44
CA LYS A 149 17.32 9.16 -17.73
C LYS A 149 17.37 8.61 -16.30
N PRO A 150 17.75 7.33 -16.13
CA PRO A 150 17.79 6.72 -14.81
C PRO A 150 18.91 7.35 -13.98
N HIS A 151 18.59 7.74 -12.75
CA HIS A 151 19.53 8.35 -11.81
C HIS A 151 19.06 8.11 -10.38
N GLU A 152 19.98 7.97 -9.43
CA GLU A 152 19.63 7.76 -8.03
C GLU A 152 20.61 8.50 -7.14
N GLN A 153 20.08 9.26 -6.18
CA GLN A 153 20.83 10.01 -5.19
C GLN A 153 20.35 9.66 -3.78
N TRP A 154 21.31 9.58 -2.88
CA TRP A 154 21.13 9.22 -1.49
C TRP A 154 21.70 10.29 -0.58
N ILE A 155 20.89 10.74 0.38
CA ILE A 155 21.27 11.73 1.38
C ILE A 155 20.97 11.18 2.78
N ILE A 156 21.88 11.44 3.71
CA ILE A 156 21.65 11.26 5.15
C ILE A 156 21.76 12.62 5.80
N PHE A 157 20.69 13.06 6.44
CA PHE A 157 20.66 14.29 7.20
C PHE A 157 20.69 14.00 8.70
N SER A 158 21.59 14.65 9.42
CA SER A 158 21.59 14.74 10.88
C SER A 158 22.22 16.06 11.29
N ASP A 159 21.61 16.76 12.23
CA ASP A 159 22.09 18.05 12.75
C ASP A 159 22.48 17.98 14.24
N LEU A 160 22.56 16.77 14.80
CA LEU A 160 22.89 16.54 16.21
C LEU A 160 24.29 15.94 16.37
N GLU A 161 25.00 16.37 17.41
CA GLU A 161 26.28 15.77 17.82
C GLU A 161 26.09 14.72 18.93
N HIS A 162 25.06 14.90 19.76
CA HIS A 162 24.70 14.02 20.87
C HIS A 162 23.24 13.62 20.73
N ILE A 163 22.97 12.31 20.85
CA ILE A 163 21.63 11.76 20.61
C ILE A 163 21.16 10.92 21.79
N SER A 164 19.85 11.02 22.02
CA SER A 164 19.05 10.31 23.00
C SER A 164 17.81 9.72 22.31
N SER A 165 17.07 8.84 22.98
CA SER A 165 15.78 8.33 22.49
C SER A 165 14.74 9.43 22.27
N VAL A 166 14.87 10.57 22.94
CA VAL A 166 13.96 11.72 22.73
C VAL A 166 14.27 12.48 21.44
N ASP A 167 15.42 12.24 20.80
CA ASP A 167 15.79 12.84 19.53
C ASP A 167 15.32 12.02 18.32
N ASP A 168 14.72 10.84 18.57
CA ASP A 168 14.17 9.99 17.52
C ASP A 168 13.12 10.74 16.70
N ILE A 169 13.26 10.64 15.38
CA ILE A 169 12.28 11.14 14.41
C ILE A 169 11.00 10.32 14.56
N CYS A 170 9.93 10.98 15.01
CA CYS A 170 8.61 10.38 15.24
C CYS A 170 7.54 10.83 14.23
N GLY A 171 7.89 11.76 13.34
CA GLY A 171 7.03 12.26 12.27
C GLY A 171 7.86 12.72 11.07
N LEU A 172 7.37 12.43 9.87
CA LEU A 172 8.07 12.77 8.62
C LEU A 172 7.03 12.86 7.49
N HIS A 173 7.03 13.98 6.77
CA HIS A 173 6.14 14.26 5.64
C HIS A 173 6.90 14.95 4.53
N LEU A 174 6.91 14.38 3.33
CA LEU A 174 7.48 15.00 2.14
C LEU A 174 6.50 16.01 1.55
N LEU A 175 6.99 17.22 1.22
CA LEU A 175 6.19 18.23 0.55
C LEU A 175 6.25 18.01 -0.96
N LYS A 176 5.10 17.63 -1.53
CA LYS A 176 4.96 17.30 -2.96
C LYS A 176 5.16 18.54 -3.84
N PRO A 177 5.46 18.38 -5.14
CA PRO A 177 5.70 19.51 -6.06
C PRO A 177 4.56 20.52 -6.24
N ASN A 178 3.34 20.15 -5.84
CA ASN A 178 2.20 21.06 -5.82
C ASN A 178 2.13 21.93 -4.54
N HIS A 179 3.05 21.76 -3.59
CA HIS A 179 3.13 22.56 -2.39
C HIS A 179 3.70 23.95 -2.71
N PRO A 180 3.18 25.06 -2.15
CA PRO A 180 3.66 26.42 -2.47
C PRO A 180 5.12 26.69 -2.12
N ALA A 181 5.67 25.98 -1.13
CA ALA A 181 7.07 26.07 -0.75
C ALA A 181 8.02 25.24 -1.65
N TYR A 182 7.51 24.56 -2.67
CA TYR A 182 8.34 23.74 -3.55
C TYR A 182 9.30 24.61 -4.35
N GLU A 183 10.59 24.28 -4.27
CA GLU A 183 11.65 24.88 -5.06
C GLU A 183 12.33 23.80 -5.92
N GLU A 184 12.48 24.06 -7.22
CA GLU A 184 13.17 23.12 -8.11
C GLU A 184 14.62 22.90 -7.65
N GLY A 185 15.09 21.65 -7.67
CA GLY A 185 16.41 21.25 -7.17
C GLY A 185 16.50 21.02 -5.65
N LYS A 186 15.42 21.27 -4.90
CA LYS A 186 15.34 21.01 -3.46
C LYS A 186 14.22 20.03 -3.12
N GLU A 187 14.48 19.21 -2.13
CA GLU A 187 13.46 18.40 -1.46
C GLU A 187 13.05 19.05 -0.15
N HIS A 188 11.75 19.28 -0.01
CA HIS A 188 11.17 19.87 1.17
C HIS A 188 10.47 18.79 1.99
N LEU A 189 10.70 18.80 3.30
CA LEU A 189 10.08 17.87 4.23
C LEU A 189 9.77 18.54 5.55
N ILE A 190 8.71 18.09 6.21
CA ILE A 190 8.39 18.43 7.59
C ILE A 190 8.72 17.21 8.44
N PHE A 191 9.54 17.39 9.48
CA PHE A 191 9.88 16.31 10.41
C PHE A 191 9.66 16.72 11.86
N ALA A 192 9.43 15.71 12.70
CA ALA A 192 9.20 15.86 14.13
C ALA A 192 10.15 14.96 14.92
N ARG A 193 10.71 15.47 16.01
CA ARG A 193 11.42 14.68 17.02
C ARG A 193 10.56 14.49 18.26
N ALA A 194 10.75 13.36 18.94
CA ALA A 194 9.99 13.02 20.14
C ALA A 194 10.10 14.07 21.25
N ARG A 195 11.23 14.81 21.33
CA ARG A 195 11.47 15.90 22.29
C ARG A 195 10.60 17.14 22.10
N GLY A 196 9.85 17.23 21.00
CA GLY A 196 8.97 18.36 20.73
C GLY A 196 9.44 19.27 19.60
N GLU A 197 10.51 18.94 18.88
CA GLU A 197 10.91 19.74 17.72
C GLU A 197 10.08 19.39 16.50
N LEU A 198 9.62 20.41 15.80
CA LEU A 198 8.82 20.28 14.59
C LEU A 198 9.30 21.31 13.57
N HIS A 199 9.88 20.85 12.47
CA HIS A 199 10.61 21.69 11.53
C HIS A 199 10.21 21.41 10.09
N HIS A 200 10.21 22.47 9.27
CA HIS A 200 10.24 22.37 7.81
C HIS A 200 11.69 22.55 7.34
N LEU A 201 12.22 21.53 6.70
CA LEU A 201 13.58 21.44 6.17
C LEU A 201 13.55 21.42 4.65
N ALA A 202 14.41 22.22 4.01
CA ALA A 202 14.72 22.14 2.59
C ALA A 202 16.13 21.57 2.42
N ILE A 203 16.28 20.51 1.61
CA ILE A 203 17.55 19.87 1.28
C ILE A 203 17.84 20.06 -0.20
N THR A 204 18.95 20.71 -0.53
CA THR A 204 19.44 20.80 -1.92
C THR A 204 20.12 19.49 -2.30
N ILE A 205 19.75 18.90 -3.42
CA ILE A 205 20.20 17.56 -3.81
C ILE A 205 21.53 17.59 -4.56
N ASP A 206 21.69 18.50 -5.51
CA ASP A 206 22.87 18.56 -6.39
C ASP A 206 24.09 19.19 -5.71
N GLU A 207 23.85 20.18 -4.86
CA GLU A 207 24.84 20.79 -3.96
C GLU A 207 24.40 20.55 -2.51
N PRO A 208 24.77 19.38 -1.93
CA PRO A 208 24.29 18.89 -0.64
C PRO A 208 24.39 19.94 0.47
N SER A 209 23.25 20.56 0.76
CA SER A 209 23.10 21.62 1.75
C SER A 209 21.69 21.57 2.32
N HIS A 210 21.47 22.20 3.47
CA HIS A 210 20.17 22.22 4.11
C HIS A 210 19.84 23.62 4.63
N ASN A 211 18.54 23.92 4.71
CA ASN A 211 18.03 25.14 5.32
C ASN A 211 16.71 24.88 6.06
N TYR A 212 16.62 25.41 7.28
CA TYR A 212 15.39 25.42 8.06
C TYR A 212 14.49 26.56 7.58
N GLN A 213 13.36 26.20 6.98
CA GLN A 213 12.40 27.16 6.45
C GLN A 213 11.44 27.65 7.54
N GLN A 214 10.96 26.74 8.37
CA GLN A 214 10.00 27.04 9.43
C GLN A 214 10.25 26.19 10.68
N VAL A 215 9.93 26.76 11.84
CA VAL A 215 9.83 26.10 13.14
C VAL A 215 8.38 26.19 13.60
N PHE A 216 7.76 25.04 13.87
CA PHE A 216 6.38 24.99 14.38
C PHE A 216 6.42 24.94 15.91
N GLU A 217 5.67 25.82 16.56
CA GLU A 217 5.79 26.03 18.00
C GLU A 217 5.05 24.94 18.79
N THR A 218 5.80 24.15 19.56
CA THR A 218 5.27 23.08 20.42
C THR A 218 5.37 23.38 21.91
N TYR A 219 5.96 24.52 22.27
CA TYR A 219 6.16 24.98 23.65
C TYR A 219 6.92 23.97 24.53
N GLY A 220 7.81 23.17 23.92
CA GLY A 220 8.63 22.16 24.62
C GLY A 220 7.86 20.89 25.00
N LEU A 221 6.63 20.72 24.50
CA LEU A 221 5.87 19.48 24.69
C LEU A 221 6.36 18.42 23.71
N GLY A 222 6.57 17.20 24.21
CA GLY A 222 6.99 16.07 23.38
C GLY A 222 5.93 15.70 22.33
N ILE A 223 6.38 15.28 21.16
CA ILE A 223 5.51 14.88 20.04
C ILE A 223 5.43 13.35 19.96
N GLU A 224 4.21 12.83 19.90
CA GLU A 224 3.96 11.39 19.73
C GLU A 224 3.79 10.99 18.28
N ARG A 225 3.16 11.86 17.48
CA ARG A 225 2.82 11.62 16.07
C ARG A 225 2.52 12.94 15.36
N THR A 226 2.66 12.94 14.04
CA THR A 226 2.17 14.01 13.17
C THR A 226 1.39 13.44 11.98
N ASP A 227 0.54 14.24 11.37
CA ASP A 227 -0.09 13.95 10.08
C ASP A 227 -0.20 15.22 9.25
N LEU A 228 -0.15 15.10 7.92
CA LEU A 228 -0.23 16.22 6.99
C LEU A 228 -1.42 16.01 6.05
N SER A 229 -2.31 17.00 5.98
CA SER A 229 -3.45 16.95 5.05
C SER A 229 -2.96 17.06 3.60
N ASN A 230 -3.71 16.45 2.68
CA ASN A 230 -3.45 16.61 1.25
C ASN A 230 -4.27 17.78 0.72
N GLY A 231 -3.72 18.63 -0.14
CA GLY A 231 -4.48 19.73 -0.74
C GLY A 231 -3.57 20.81 -1.30
N GLU A 232 -4.16 21.92 -1.72
CA GLU A 232 -3.44 23.14 -2.09
C GLU A 232 -2.97 23.90 -0.83
N GLU A 233 -3.75 23.81 0.25
CA GLU A 233 -3.44 24.40 1.56
C GLU A 233 -3.29 23.32 2.63
N PRO A 234 -2.14 22.64 2.72
CA PRO A 234 -1.98 21.51 3.61
C PRO A 234 -1.87 21.95 5.08
N ILE A 235 -2.58 21.23 5.93
CA ILE A 235 -2.66 21.46 7.37
C ILE A 235 -1.82 20.39 8.05
N LEU A 236 -0.90 20.83 8.90
CA LEU A 236 -0.09 19.93 9.73
C LEU A 236 -0.78 19.73 11.08
N ALA A 237 -1.02 18.49 11.46
CA ALA A 237 -1.47 18.11 12.79
C ALA A 237 -0.29 17.53 13.59
N ALA A 238 -0.08 18.01 14.81
CA ALA A 238 0.90 17.47 15.75
C ALA A 238 0.22 17.00 17.04
N HIS A 239 0.46 15.75 17.42
CA HIS A 239 -0.01 15.16 18.66
C HIS A 239 1.04 15.33 19.74
N TRP A 240 0.69 16.09 20.77
CA TRP A 240 1.54 16.28 21.94
C TRP A 240 1.26 15.21 23.00
N ASN A 241 2.29 14.92 23.81
CA ASN A 241 2.24 13.92 24.89
C ASN A 241 1.22 14.23 26.00
N ASN A 242 0.69 15.45 26.06
CA ASN A 242 -0.37 15.87 26.99
C ASN A 242 -1.79 15.61 26.43
N GLY A 243 -1.90 15.03 25.23
CA GLY A 243 -3.19 14.72 24.61
C GLY A 243 -3.78 15.82 23.74
N THR A 244 -3.05 16.93 23.54
CA THR A 244 -3.44 18.01 22.62
C THR A 244 -3.08 17.63 21.19
N ILE A 245 -3.97 17.98 20.25
CA ILE A 245 -3.68 18.00 18.81
C ILE A 245 -3.61 19.47 18.41
N ALA A 246 -2.43 19.92 18.01
CA ALA A 246 -2.21 21.28 17.49
C ALA A 246 -2.24 21.26 15.95
N LEU A 247 -2.91 22.24 15.35
CA LEU A 247 -3.03 22.40 13.90
C LEU A 247 -2.24 23.63 13.43
N TYR A 248 -1.43 23.47 12.39
CA TYR A 248 -0.58 24.51 11.83
C TYR A 248 -0.86 24.71 10.34
N ASN A 249 -0.74 25.95 9.90
CA ASN A 249 -0.74 26.29 8.49
C ASN A 249 0.69 26.22 7.94
N THR A 250 0.93 25.26 7.05
CA THR A 250 2.25 25.04 6.45
C THR A 250 2.64 26.12 5.43
N MET A 251 1.68 26.89 4.92
CA MET A 251 1.90 27.98 3.98
C MET A 251 2.24 29.32 4.64
N SER A 252 2.35 29.35 5.97
CA SER A 252 2.76 30.56 6.69
C SER A 252 4.10 31.08 6.17
N LYS A 253 4.20 32.38 5.89
CA LYS A 253 5.48 33.00 5.51
C LYS A 253 6.40 33.26 6.70
N SER A 254 5.93 33.01 7.93
CA SER A 254 6.70 33.21 9.15
C SER A 254 7.69 32.07 9.34
N SER A 255 8.92 32.39 9.75
CA SER A 255 9.92 31.40 10.17
C SER A 255 9.53 30.67 11.45
N ARG A 256 8.62 31.25 12.26
CA ARG A 256 8.02 30.61 13.43
C ARG A 256 6.50 30.56 13.24
N VAL A 257 5.94 29.37 13.30
CA VAL A 257 4.53 29.11 13.01
C VAL A 257 3.84 28.62 14.27
N SER A 258 3.00 29.47 14.87
CA SER A 258 2.14 29.08 15.98
C SER A 258 0.93 28.29 15.47
N GLU A 259 0.34 27.48 16.34
CA GLU A 259 -0.87 26.74 16.04
C GLU A 259 -2.07 27.68 15.87
N PHE A 260 -2.90 27.46 14.85
CA PHE A 260 -4.13 28.23 14.66
C PHE A 260 -5.32 27.60 15.38
N ALA A 261 -5.25 26.31 15.70
CA ALA A 261 -6.28 25.58 16.42
C ALA A 261 -5.71 24.46 17.29
N ARG A 262 -6.42 24.13 18.37
CA ARG A 262 -6.10 23.05 19.30
C ARG A 262 -7.33 22.20 19.58
N LEU A 263 -7.14 20.88 19.59
CA LEU A 263 -8.15 19.92 20.01
C LEU A 263 -7.63 19.15 21.22
N GLN A 264 -8.45 19.07 22.26
CA GLN A 264 -8.08 18.36 23.48
C GLN A 264 -8.77 16.99 23.50
N ILE A 265 -7.97 15.93 23.55
CA ILE A 265 -8.47 14.60 23.93
C ILE A 265 -8.35 14.47 25.44
N ASP A 266 -9.45 14.15 26.12
CA ASP A 266 -9.53 14.05 27.58
C ASP A 266 -8.37 13.18 28.15
N PRO A 267 -7.52 13.73 29.03
CA PRO A 267 -6.40 13.01 29.63
C PRO A 267 -6.85 11.91 30.63
N ALA A 268 -8.11 11.93 31.09
CA ALA A 268 -8.60 11.05 32.17
C ALA A 268 -8.54 9.55 31.83
N LYS A 269 -8.50 9.19 30.54
CA LYS A 269 -8.12 7.85 30.10
C LYS A 269 -6.73 7.93 29.47
N ARG A 270 -5.75 7.34 30.13
CA ARG A 270 -4.40 7.03 29.60
C ARG A 270 -4.47 5.98 28.47
N ALA A 271 -5.38 6.15 27.52
CA ALA A 271 -5.36 5.39 26.28
C ALA A 271 -4.01 5.70 25.63
N ARG A 272 -3.10 4.71 25.65
CA ARG A 272 -1.71 4.84 25.20
C ARG A 272 -1.59 5.09 23.70
N ASN A 273 -2.70 5.01 22.96
CA ASN A 273 -2.75 5.04 21.50
C ASN A 273 -3.81 6.04 21.03
N ARG A 274 -3.50 7.33 21.11
CA ARG A 274 -4.28 8.38 20.45
C ARG A 274 -3.82 8.48 19.01
N TYR A 275 -4.76 8.51 18.07
CA TYR A 275 -4.47 8.54 16.64
C TYR A 275 -5.28 9.66 16.00
N SER A 276 -4.68 10.44 15.11
CA SER A 276 -5.46 11.23 14.17
C SER A 276 -4.96 11.02 12.76
N LYS A 277 -5.86 11.25 11.80
CA LYS A 277 -5.56 11.19 10.38
C LYS A 277 -6.45 12.15 9.63
N PHE A 278 -5.88 12.90 8.71
CA PHE A 278 -6.63 13.61 7.71
C PHE A 278 -7.26 12.62 6.74
N LEU A 279 -8.58 12.73 6.60
CA LEU A 279 -9.37 11.98 5.63
C LEU A 279 -9.44 12.70 4.28
N SER A 280 -9.38 14.04 4.29
CA SER A 280 -9.29 14.94 3.12
C SER A 280 -8.41 16.16 3.48
N SER A 281 -8.43 17.22 2.65
CA SER A 281 -7.75 18.49 2.94
C SER A 281 -8.21 19.16 4.23
N ASP A 282 -9.48 18.95 4.58
CA ASP A 282 -10.27 19.68 5.57
C ASP A 282 -10.98 18.77 6.57
N LEU A 283 -10.95 17.45 6.40
CA LEU A 283 -11.61 16.51 7.30
C LEU A 283 -10.59 15.73 8.13
N LEU A 284 -10.71 15.77 9.45
CA LEU A 284 -9.82 15.12 10.40
C LEU A 284 -10.58 14.07 11.21
N ALA A 285 -10.07 12.84 11.23
CA ALA A 285 -10.54 11.79 12.12
C ALA A 285 -9.62 11.66 13.33
N ILE A 286 -10.19 11.48 14.51
CA ILE A 286 -9.47 11.37 15.78
C ILE A 286 -9.98 10.16 16.55
N GLY A 287 -9.09 9.21 16.84
CA GLY A 287 -9.33 8.13 17.77
C GLY A 287 -9.23 8.64 19.22
N THR A 288 -10.36 8.74 19.90
CA THR A 288 -10.43 9.29 21.28
C THR A 288 -10.14 8.24 22.36
N GLY A 289 -10.32 6.95 22.04
CA GLY A 289 -10.23 5.85 23.00
C GLY A 289 -11.38 5.80 24.02
N ARG A 290 -12.47 6.55 23.78
CA ARG A 290 -13.70 6.49 24.58
C ARG A 290 -14.71 5.57 23.89
N ILE A 291 -15.60 4.93 24.64
CA ILE A 291 -16.56 3.99 24.06
C ILE A 291 -17.66 4.72 23.28
N ASP A 292 -18.14 5.85 23.82
CA ASP A 292 -19.27 6.58 23.25
C ASP A 292 -18.91 7.39 21.99
N ASP A 293 -17.65 7.75 21.83
CA ASP A 293 -17.15 8.53 20.69
C ASP A 293 -15.73 8.10 20.29
N ALA A 294 -15.53 6.80 20.14
CA ALA A 294 -14.23 6.19 19.90
C ALA A 294 -13.49 6.79 18.70
N ILE A 295 -14.24 7.21 17.67
CA ILE A 295 -13.74 8.07 16.60
C ILE A 295 -14.61 9.33 16.54
N THR A 296 -13.98 10.50 16.58
CA THR A 296 -14.60 11.78 16.24
C THR A 296 -14.11 12.24 14.88
N ILE A 297 -15.03 12.79 14.09
CA ILE A 297 -14.77 13.35 12.76
C ILE A 297 -15.05 14.84 12.83
N SER A 298 -14.07 15.65 12.43
CA SER A 298 -14.17 17.10 12.49
C SER A 298 -13.81 17.73 11.16
N SER A 299 -14.60 18.70 10.73
CA SER A 299 -14.28 19.62 9.64
C SER A 299 -13.37 20.75 10.13
N ILE A 300 -12.38 21.10 9.34
CA ILE A 300 -11.40 22.14 9.61
C ILE A 300 -11.51 23.19 8.52
N THR A 301 -11.64 24.43 8.95
CA THR A 301 -11.54 25.61 8.12
C THR A 301 -10.38 26.46 8.63
N SER A 302 -10.01 27.51 7.90
CA SER A 302 -8.98 28.47 8.32
C SER A 302 -9.26 29.12 9.68
N GLU A 303 -10.52 29.19 10.10
CA GLU A 303 -10.95 29.92 11.31
C GLU A 303 -11.50 29.02 12.42
N ARG A 304 -12.03 27.84 12.09
CA ARG A 304 -12.70 26.96 13.06
C ARG A 304 -12.46 25.48 12.80
N VAL A 305 -12.56 24.72 13.88
CA VAL A 305 -12.77 23.27 13.83
C VAL A 305 -14.19 22.97 14.33
N SER A 306 -14.97 22.25 13.54
CA SER A 306 -16.34 21.81 13.88
C SER A 306 -16.43 20.30 13.94
N LEU A 307 -17.16 19.77 14.93
CA LEU A 307 -17.45 18.34 15.02
C LEU A 307 -18.55 17.98 14.03
N ASP A 308 -18.29 17.02 13.14
CA ASP A 308 -19.21 16.57 12.11
C ASP A 308 -19.92 15.27 12.53
N ARG A 309 -19.16 14.31 13.08
CA ARG A 309 -19.70 12.99 13.45
C ARG A 309 -18.93 12.35 14.61
N GLN A 310 -19.62 11.53 15.39
CA GLN A 310 -19.04 10.62 16.37
C GLN A 310 -19.43 9.19 16.01
N ILE A 311 -18.48 8.26 16.18
CA ILE A 311 -18.66 6.84 15.96
C ILE A 311 -18.46 6.12 17.29
N SER A 312 -19.50 5.44 17.75
CA SER A 312 -19.52 4.74 19.03
C SER A 312 -19.17 3.26 18.87
N LEU A 313 -18.66 2.65 19.95
CA LEU A 313 -18.39 1.20 20.01
C LEU A 313 -19.50 0.39 20.67
N ASN A 314 -20.55 1.04 21.17
CA ASN A 314 -21.65 0.39 21.89
C ASN A 314 -22.37 -0.69 21.06
N LEU A 315 -22.27 -0.61 19.73
CA LEU A 315 -22.94 -1.52 18.77
C LEU A 315 -21.98 -2.41 17.98
N VAL A 316 -20.67 -2.37 18.25
CA VAL A 316 -19.62 -2.82 17.31
C VAL A 316 -18.97 -4.16 17.71
N ASP A 317 -19.28 -4.69 18.89
CA ASP A 317 -18.62 -5.88 19.45
C ASP A 317 -19.52 -7.14 19.38
N TYR A 318 -19.63 -7.73 18.19
CA TYR A 318 -20.44 -8.94 17.96
C TYR A 318 -19.79 -10.24 18.48
N ASP A 319 -18.48 -10.23 18.78
CA ASP A 319 -17.72 -11.43 19.16
C ASP A 319 -17.43 -11.53 20.66
N ARG A 320 -18.16 -10.78 21.51
CA ARG A 320 -18.15 -11.02 22.96
C ARG A 320 -18.84 -12.36 23.25
N LEU A 321 -18.07 -13.44 23.13
CA LEU A 321 -18.41 -14.73 23.72
C LEU A 321 -18.59 -14.61 25.24
N ASP A 322 -17.95 -13.61 25.87
CA ASP A 322 -18.09 -13.30 27.28
C ASP A 322 -18.21 -11.78 27.55
N SER A 323 -19.30 -11.38 28.21
CA SER A 323 -19.57 -10.02 28.69
C SER A 323 -18.48 -9.47 29.61
N SER A 324 -17.62 -10.33 30.18
CA SER A 324 -16.53 -9.96 31.09
C SER A 324 -15.29 -9.36 30.39
N THR A 325 -15.11 -9.57 29.08
CA THR A 325 -13.92 -9.08 28.35
C THR A 325 -14.01 -7.57 28.13
N ALA A 326 -13.00 -6.80 28.56
CA ALA A 326 -13.00 -5.35 28.43
C ALA A 326 -13.06 -4.89 26.95
N ILE A 327 -13.97 -3.95 26.64
CA ILE A 327 -14.10 -3.34 25.31
C ILE A 327 -12.81 -2.56 25.00
N LYS A 328 -12.12 -2.95 23.93
CA LYS A 328 -10.93 -2.25 23.45
C LYS A 328 -11.33 -1.13 22.50
N SER A 329 -11.47 0.07 23.07
CA SER A 329 -11.89 1.26 22.32
C SER A 329 -10.78 2.04 21.62
N ASP A 330 -9.55 1.56 21.73
CA ASP A 330 -8.41 2.19 21.09
C ASP A 330 -8.48 2.04 19.57
N VAL A 331 -8.22 3.13 18.87
CA VAL A 331 -8.05 3.15 17.41
C VAL A 331 -6.60 3.46 17.11
N ASN A 332 -5.93 2.49 16.50
CA ASN A 332 -4.48 2.48 16.36
C ASN A 332 -4.02 2.93 14.97
N ALA A 333 -4.91 2.87 13.98
CA ALA A 333 -4.65 3.25 12.60
C ALA A 333 -5.93 3.75 11.93
N ILE A 334 -5.82 4.77 11.07
CA ILE A 334 -6.90 5.28 10.22
C ILE A 334 -6.30 5.59 8.86
N ALA A 335 -7.02 5.26 7.78
CA ALA A 335 -6.61 5.58 6.42
C ALA A 335 -7.81 5.89 5.49
N PRO A 336 -7.80 7.01 4.75
CA PRO A 336 -8.85 7.33 3.79
C PRO A 336 -8.80 6.43 2.56
N LEU A 337 -9.98 6.06 2.02
CA LEU A 337 -10.11 5.33 0.75
C LEU A 337 -10.55 6.21 -0.42
N SER A 338 -10.92 7.46 -0.14
CA SER A 338 -11.41 8.42 -1.12
C SER A 338 -10.83 9.80 -0.87
N THR A 339 -10.66 10.59 -1.93
CA THR A 339 -10.15 11.97 -1.82
C THR A 339 -11.09 12.89 -1.06
N THR A 340 -12.38 12.55 -0.98
CA THR A 340 -13.39 13.30 -0.23
C THR A 340 -13.39 12.99 1.26
N GLY A 341 -12.62 11.98 1.70
CA GLY A 341 -12.58 11.54 3.09
C GLY A 341 -13.85 10.86 3.60
N GLN A 342 -14.89 10.70 2.77
CA GLN A 342 -16.19 10.17 3.18
C GLN A 342 -16.15 8.67 3.50
N VAL A 343 -15.21 7.95 2.91
CA VAL A 343 -15.00 6.52 3.14
C VAL A 343 -13.58 6.29 3.61
N PHE A 344 -13.42 5.57 4.73
CA PHE A 344 -12.12 5.30 5.34
C PHE A 344 -12.10 3.97 6.09
N LEU A 345 -10.89 3.48 6.37
CA LEU A 345 -10.64 2.30 7.20
C LEU A 345 -10.10 2.73 8.56
N ALA A 346 -10.51 2.02 9.61
CA ALA A 346 -9.94 2.17 10.96
C ALA A 346 -9.54 0.82 11.55
N GLY A 347 -8.34 0.76 12.12
CA GLY A 347 -7.78 -0.41 12.81
C GLY A 347 -7.99 -0.28 14.31
N TRP A 348 -8.79 -1.18 14.86
CA TRP A 348 -9.27 -1.13 16.23
C TRP A 348 -8.42 -2.02 17.14
N GLY A 349 -8.44 -1.74 18.45
CA GLY A 349 -7.68 -2.48 19.47
C GLY A 349 -8.09 -3.94 19.63
N ASP A 350 -9.24 -4.33 19.08
CA ASP A 350 -9.75 -5.69 18.98
C ASP A 350 -9.19 -6.49 17.79
N ARG A 351 -8.21 -5.92 17.07
CA ARG A 351 -7.49 -6.51 15.93
C ARG A 351 -8.26 -6.49 14.61
N ALA A 352 -9.47 -5.95 14.60
CA ALA A 352 -10.26 -5.82 13.38
C ALA A 352 -9.98 -4.50 12.66
N VAL A 353 -10.08 -4.53 11.34
CA VAL A 353 -10.14 -3.32 10.51
C VAL A 353 -11.57 -3.14 10.04
N ARG A 354 -12.12 -1.94 10.24
CA ARG A 354 -13.51 -1.64 9.88
C ARG A 354 -13.56 -0.57 8.79
N LEU A 355 -14.48 -0.76 7.85
CA LEU A 355 -14.81 0.20 6.81
C LEU A 355 -15.91 1.13 7.32
N HIS A 356 -15.66 2.42 7.27
CA HIS A 356 -16.60 3.45 7.69
C HIS A 356 -17.02 4.28 6.48
N ASP A 357 -18.32 4.55 6.35
CA ASP A 357 -18.88 5.49 5.37
C ASP A 357 -19.65 6.58 6.11
N LEU A 358 -19.16 7.81 6.03
CA LEU A 358 -19.72 8.96 6.71
C LEU A 358 -21.14 9.32 6.23
N ARG A 359 -21.52 8.86 5.03
CA ARG A 359 -22.84 9.08 4.42
C ARG A 359 -23.88 8.07 4.91
N SER A 360 -23.42 6.96 5.51
CA SER A 360 -24.28 5.94 6.08
C SER A 360 -24.53 6.21 7.56
N ASN A 361 -25.70 5.84 8.07
CA ASN A 361 -26.01 5.93 9.51
C ASN A 361 -25.38 4.79 10.33
N LYS A 362 -24.80 3.76 9.69
CA LYS A 362 -24.14 2.67 10.40
C LYS A 362 -22.81 3.12 10.98
N GLU A 363 -22.44 2.53 12.12
CA GLU A 363 -21.12 2.78 12.72
C GLU A 363 -19.98 2.24 11.84
N HIS A 364 -20.21 1.14 11.14
CA HIS A 364 -19.31 0.59 10.12
C HIS A 364 -20.10 -0.21 9.08
N GLU A 365 -19.56 -0.33 7.87
CA GLU A 365 -20.16 -1.08 6.76
C GLU A 365 -19.64 -2.51 6.65
N LEU A 366 -18.35 -2.70 6.92
CA LEU A 366 -17.70 -4.01 6.83
C LEU A 366 -16.57 -4.15 7.85
N THR A 367 -16.33 -5.40 8.25
CA THR A 367 -15.25 -5.77 9.17
C THR A 367 -14.32 -6.78 8.50
N TYR A 368 -13.02 -6.51 8.59
CA TYR A 368 -11.93 -7.33 8.09
C TYR A 368 -11.12 -7.85 9.27
N ARG A 369 -10.93 -9.16 9.35
CA ARG A 369 -10.23 -9.80 10.47
C ARG A 369 -9.38 -10.96 9.97
N ASP A 370 -8.21 -11.12 10.58
CA ASP A 370 -7.41 -12.33 10.45
C ASP A 370 -7.63 -13.18 11.71
N PRO A 371 -8.29 -14.34 11.62
CA PRO A 371 -8.57 -15.18 12.78
C PRO A 371 -7.31 -15.88 13.32
N THR A 372 -6.19 -15.85 12.59
CA THR A 372 -4.94 -16.54 12.96
C THR A 372 -3.99 -15.65 13.75
N ASP A 373 -4.17 -14.31 13.68
CA ASP A 373 -3.27 -13.34 14.29
C ASP A 373 -3.98 -12.46 15.32
N ASP A 374 -3.45 -12.50 16.53
CA ASP A 374 -3.97 -11.82 17.72
C ASP A 374 -3.30 -10.47 18.02
N ASN A 375 -2.44 -10.01 17.12
CA ASN A 375 -1.76 -8.73 17.25
C ASN A 375 -2.65 -7.55 16.82
N PRO A 376 -2.52 -6.37 17.47
CA PRO A 376 -3.24 -5.17 17.07
C PRO A 376 -2.78 -4.68 15.69
N ILE A 377 -3.61 -3.89 15.01
CA ILE A 377 -3.25 -3.26 13.74
C ILE A 377 -2.63 -1.89 14.02
N TYR A 378 -1.41 -1.61 13.55
CA TYR A 378 -0.73 -0.33 13.80
C TYR A 378 -0.64 0.59 12.59
N CYS A 379 -0.78 0.08 11.38
CA CYS A 379 -0.91 0.91 10.18
C CYS A 379 -1.79 0.25 9.14
N ILE A 380 -2.41 1.09 8.31
CA ILE A 380 -3.25 0.71 7.17
C ILE A 380 -2.76 1.52 5.97
N GLN A 381 -2.43 0.82 4.89
CA GLN A 381 -2.04 1.40 3.62
C GLN A 381 -3.08 1.01 2.57
N PRO A 382 -3.99 1.94 2.18
CA PRO A 382 -4.78 1.77 0.98
C PRO A 382 -3.86 1.48 -0.19
N PHE A 383 -4.16 0.41 -0.91
CA PHE A 383 -3.33 -0.02 -2.03
C PHE A 383 -4.23 -0.28 -3.21
N THR A 384 -4.21 0.63 -4.19
CA THR A 384 -5.27 0.72 -5.21
C THR A 384 -6.63 1.05 -4.58
N HIS A 385 -7.69 1.07 -5.39
CA HIS A 385 -9.07 1.29 -4.92
C HIS A 385 -9.75 -0.01 -4.44
N ASN A 386 -9.09 -1.16 -4.59
CA ASN A 386 -9.66 -2.49 -4.40
C ASN A 386 -8.95 -3.33 -3.32
N ARG A 387 -7.87 -2.85 -2.75
CA ARG A 387 -7.10 -3.55 -1.71
C ARG A 387 -6.65 -2.57 -0.64
N PHE A 388 -6.32 -3.14 0.50
CA PHE A 388 -5.47 -2.46 1.46
C PHE A 388 -4.53 -3.48 2.10
N VAL A 389 -3.44 -2.94 2.62
CA VAL A 389 -2.40 -3.69 3.30
C VAL A 389 -2.32 -3.17 4.72
N VAL A 390 -2.13 -4.06 5.70
CA VAL A 390 -2.03 -3.66 7.12
C VAL A 390 -0.78 -4.20 7.76
N GLY A 391 -0.23 -3.40 8.68
CA GLY A 391 0.90 -3.78 9.52
C GLY A 391 0.43 -4.25 10.89
N SER A 392 0.87 -5.44 11.29
CA SER A 392 0.52 -6.04 12.58
C SER A 392 1.46 -5.60 13.70
N GLY A 393 0.97 -5.70 14.94
CA GLY A 393 1.66 -5.32 16.17
C GLY A 393 2.80 -6.24 16.60
N GLY A 394 3.05 -7.33 15.87
CA GLY A 394 4.10 -8.30 16.16
C GLY A 394 4.43 -9.18 14.96
N GLU A 395 5.47 -10.01 15.12
CA GLU A 395 5.91 -11.04 14.17
C GLU A 395 6.36 -10.52 12.79
N ALA A 396 6.56 -9.21 12.63
CA ALA A 396 6.85 -8.55 11.36
C ALA A 396 5.81 -8.89 10.28
N LEU A 397 4.53 -8.96 10.66
CA LEU A 397 3.47 -9.46 9.79
C LEU A 397 2.78 -8.34 9.00
N VAL A 398 2.64 -8.56 7.71
CA VAL A 398 1.85 -7.73 6.78
C VAL A 398 0.68 -8.56 6.24
N LYS A 399 -0.54 -8.01 6.26
CA LYS A 399 -1.75 -8.71 5.77
C LYS A 399 -2.39 -7.94 4.63
N ILE A 400 -2.84 -8.65 3.60
CA ILE A 400 -3.48 -8.06 2.41
C ILE A 400 -4.95 -8.45 2.38
N PHE A 401 -5.84 -7.46 2.32
CA PHE A 401 -7.30 -7.64 2.32
C PHE A 401 -7.94 -7.16 1.01
N ASP A 402 -9.02 -7.83 0.59
CA ASP A 402 -9.81 -7.53 -0.61
C ASP A 402 -10.99 -6.56 -0.31
N LEU A 403 -10.98 -5.34 -0.88
CA LEU A 403 -12.09 -4.38 -0.80
C LEU A 403 -13.15 -4.59 -1.89
N ARG A 404 -12.87 -5.38 -2.92
CA ARG A 404 -13.82 -5.61 -4.02
C ARG A 404 -15.05 -6.27 -3.44
N MET A 405 -16.21 -5.73 -3.80
CA MET A 405 -17.48 -6.42 -3.63
C MET A 405 -17.65 -7.42 -4.79
N ASP A 406 -18.87 -7.73 -5.20
CA ASP A 406 -19.20 -8.39 -6.46
C ASP A 406 -18.77 -7.59 -7.71
N ARG A 407 -18.19 -6.39 -7.52
CA ARG A 407 -17.80 -5.44 -8.56
C ARG A 407 -16.33 -5.05 -8.41
N GLY A 408 -15.60 -5.10 -9.51
CA GLY A 408 -14.21 -4.69 -9.62
C GLY A 408 -13.52 -5.39 -10.79
N TYR A 409 -12.37 -4.86 -11.24
CA TYR A 409 -11.59 -5.54 -12.27
C TYR A 409 -11.06 -6.89 -11.73
N SER A 410 -11.26 -7.94 -12.52
CA SER A 410 -10.69 -9.26 -12.31
C SER A 410 -9.98 -9.71 -13.59
N TYR A 411 -8.71 -10.11 -13.48
CA TYR A 411 -7.99 -10.62 -14.63
C TYR A 411 -8.58 -11.95 -15.14
N LEU A 412 -9.34 -12.66 -14.30
CA LEU A 412 -10.00 -13.91 -14.67
C LEU A 412 -11.13 -13.70 -15.69
N ASP A 413 -11.69 -12.48 -15.77
CA ASP A 413 -12.69 -12.13 -16.79
C ASP A 413 -12.10 -12.11 -18.21
N ALA A 414 -10.76 -12.08 -18.32
CA ALA A 414 -10.06 -12.19 -19.60
C ALA A 414 -9.89 -13.65 -20.05
N LYS A 415 -10.09 -14.64 -19.16
CA LYS A 415 -10.00 -16.05 -19.54
C LYS A 415 -11.25 -16.38 -20.38
N PRO A 416 -11.09 -16.85 -21.63
CA PRO A 416 -12.22 -17.34 -22.37
C PRO A 416 -12.84 -18.46 -21.55
N THR A 417 -14.12 -18.33 -21.19
CA THR A 417 -14.87 -19.48 -20.70
C THR A 417 -14.87 -20.46 -21.85
N MET A 418 -13.98 -21.46 -21.79
CA MET A 418 -14.10 -22.66 -22.58
C MET A 418 -15.36 -23.36 -22.08
N ARG A 419 -16.53 -22.86 -22.50
CA ARG A 419 -17.69 -23.70 -22.65
C ARG A 419 -17.27 -24.71 -23.68
N SER A 420 -16.92 -25.91 -23.19
CA SER A 420 -16.80 -27.11 -23.97
C SER A 420 -18.02 -27.18 -24.90
N PHE A 421 -17.86 -26.72 -26.14
CA PHE A 421 -18.72 -27.13 -27.24
C PHE A 421 -18.30 -28.55 -27.54
N THR A 422 -18.80 -29.50 -26.76
CA THR A 422 -18.79 -30.89 -27.18
C THR A 422 -19.55 -30.93 -28.52
N PRO A 423 -18.97 -31.53 -29.58
CA PRO A 423 -19.71 -31.73 -30.82
C PRO A 423 -20.92 -32.58 -30.47
N ARG A 424 -22.11 -32.00 -30.65
CA ARG A 424 -23.38 -32.65 -30.34
C ARG A 424 -23.48 -33.90 -31.22
N SER A 425 -23.21 -35.06 -30.62
CA SER A 425 -23.43 -36.35 -31.26
C SER A 425 -24.88 -36.42 -31.71
N ARG A 426 -25.04 -36.67 -33.00
CA ARG A 426 -26.28 -36.81 -33.74
C ARG A 426 -27.01 -38.04 -33.19
N ARG A 427 -28.08 -37.85 -32.41
CA ARG A 427 -29.11 -38.88 -32.27
C ARG A 427 -30.50 -38.26 -32.09
N THR A 428 -31.34 -38.70 -33.02
CA THR A 428 -32.75 -38.39 -33.29
C THR A 428 -33.68 -38.81 -32.16
N THR A 429 -34.65 -37.95 -31.80
CA THR A 429 -36.09 -38.24 -31.70
C THR A 429 -36.88 -36.94 -31.50
N PRO A 430 -38.03 -36.73 -32.17
CA PRO A 430 -38.87 -35.56 -31.97
C PRO A 430 -39.97 -35.88 -30.96
N THR A 431 -39.92 -35.27 -29.77
CA THR A 431 -41.08 -35.19 -28.88
C THR A 431 -41.39 -33.73 -28.57
N THR A 432 -42.52 -33.31 -29.12
CA THR A 432 -43.24 -32.07 -28.84
C THR A 432 -43.48 -31.90 -27.35
N SER A 433 -42.87 -30.89 -26.75
CA SER A 433 -43.45 -30.24 -25.56
C SER A 433 -43.13 -28.75 -25.58
N THR A 434 -44.19 -27.96 -25.69
CA THR A 434 -44.26 -26.53 -25.47
C THR A 434 -43.91 -26.24 -24.01
N LYS A 435 -42.72 -25.71 -23.73
CA LYS A 435 -42.39 -25.12 -22.43
C LYS A 435 -41.61 -23.81 -22.61
N SER A 436 -41.92 -22.91 -21.69
CA SER A 436 -41.97 -21.45 -21.79
C SER A 436 -40.67 -20.73 -22.15
N LEU A 437 -40.87 -19.51 -22.65
CA LEU A 437 -39.89 -18.44 -22.84
C LEU A 437 -39.13 -18.04 -21.55
N ASP A 438 -39.46 -18.61 -20.38
CA ASP A 438 -38.85 -18.25 -19.09
C ASP A 438 -37.41 -18.75 -18.92
N ASN A 439 -36.98 -19.74 -19.70
CA ASN A 439 -35.61 -20.28 -19.60
C ASN A 439 -34.55 -19.44 -20.33
N GLN A 440 -34.93 -18.45 -21.15
CA GLN A 440 -33.97 -17.57 -21.81
C GLN A 440 -33.67 -16.29 -21.02
N LEU A 441 -34.49 -15.92 -20.03
CA LEU A 441 -34.27 -14.74 -19.18
C LEU A 441 -33.51 -15.04 -17.88
N ARG A 442 -33.33 -16.32 -17.51
CA ARG A 442 -32.51 -16.73 -16.35
C ARG A 442 -31.00 -16.66 -16.58
N HIS A 443 -30.55 -16.27 -17.77
CA HIS A 443 -29.13 -16.11 -18.08
C HIS A 443 -28.59 -14.69 -17.85
N LEU A 444 -29.41 -13.75 -17.37
CA LEU A 444 -29.00 -12.38 -17.04
C LEU A 444 -28.97 -12.08 -15.53
N THR A 445 -29.25 -13.07 -14.68
CA THR A 445 -29.12 -12.92 -13.22
C THR A 445 -27.72 -13.29 -12.75
N LEU A 446 -26.83 -12.29 -12.66
CA LEU A 446 -25.75 -12.29 -11.66
C LEU A 446 -26.43 -12.35 -10.30
N ASN A 447 -26.40 -13.52 -9.65
CA ASN A 447 -26.56 -13.80 -8.22
C ASN A 447 -27.14 -15.22 -8.08
N SER A 448 -26.26 -16.21 -8.08
CA SER A 448 -26.56 -17.53 -7.51
C SER A 448 -25.49 -17.86 -6.47
N PRO A 449 -25.84 -18.18 -5.22
CA PRO A 449 -24.86 -18.45 -4.16
C PRO A 449 -24.10 -19.77 -4.29
N ASN A 450 -24.47 -20.65 -5.24
CA ASN A 450 -23.93 -22.01 -5.34
C ASN A 450 -23.54 -22.42 -6.78
N GLY A 451 -23.15 -21.47 -7.63
CA GLY A 451 -22.68 -21.75 -8.99
C GLY A 451 -21.16 -21.64 -9.11
N ILE A 452 -20.51 -22.75 -9.46
CA ILE A 452 -19.10 -22.86 -9.85
C ILE A 452 -18.85 -21.91 -11.04
N THR A 453 -18.49 -20.68 -10.71
CA THR A 453 -17.82 -19.75 -11.59
C THR A 453 -16.33 -19.95 -11.34
N ASN A 454 -15.49 -19.87 -12.38
CA ASN A 454 -14.03 -20.02 -12.31
C ASN A 454 -13.34 -18.88 -11.52
N HIS A 455 -13.99 -18.36 -10.46
CA HIS A 455 -13.38 -17.48 -9.50
C HIS A 455 -12.65 -18.35 -8.50
N HIS A 456 -11.32 -18.28 -8.50
CA HIS A 456 -10.55 -18.81 -7.37
C HIS A 456 -11.14 -18.19 -6.08
N PRO A 457 -11.35 -18.97 -5.00
CA PRO A 457 -11.86 -18.44 -3.74
C PRO A 457 -11.02 -17.22 -3.34
N ARG A 458 -11.63 -16.19 -2.74
CA ARG A 458 -10.90 -14.99 -2.30
C ARG A 458 -9.81 -15.42 -1.35
N LYS A 459 -8.57 -15.43 -1.85
CA LYS A 459 -7.42 -15.82 -1.05
C LYS A 459 -6.93 -14.59 -0.33
N GLU A 460 -6.93 -14.70 0.98
CA GLU A 460 -6.44 -13.67 1.85
C GLU A 460 -5.10 -14.15 2.39
N MET A 461 -4.06 -13.33 2.24
CA MET A 461 -2.68 -13.72 2.58
C MET A 461 -2.11 -12.81 3.66
N SER A 462 -1.33 -13.43 4.54
CA SER A 462 -0.44 -12.75 5.49
C SER A 462 1.02 -13.15 5.22
N ILE A 463 1.93 -12.18 5.23
CA ILE A 463 3.33 -12.31 4.82
C ILE A 463 4.23 -11.89 5.98
N TYR A 464 5.22 -12.72 6.29
CA TYR A 464 6.26 -12.42 7.28
C TYR A 464 7.39 -11.63 6.61
N LEU A 465 7.69 -10.47 7.18
CA LEU A 465 8.84 -9.63 6.85
C LEU A 465 10.03 -9.92 7.79
N SER A 466 10.17 -11.19 8.16
CA SER A 466 11.17 -11.64 9.12
C SER A 466 12.44 -12.09 8.42
N HIS A 467 13.16 -11.14 7.83
CA HIS A 467 14.49 -11.37 7.25
C HIS A 467 15.53 -10.60 8.06
N PRO A 468 16.75 -11.15 8.21
CA PRO A 468 17.83 -10.40 8.85
C PRO A 468 18.19 -9.21 7.97
N ALA A 469 18.24 -8.02 8.57
CA ALA A 469 18.69 -6.83 7.87
C ALA A 469 20.11 -7.03 7.31
N PRO A 470 20.42 -6.54 6.10
CA PRO A 470 21.78 -6.54 5.60
C PRO A 470 22.67 -5.74 6.55
N THR A 471 23.89 -6.22 6.80
CA THR A 471 24.84 -5.55 7.69
C THR A 471 25.14 -4.14 7.19
N THR A 472 24.67 -3.13 7.91
CA THR A 472 24.88 -1.71 7.63
C THR A 472 26.32 -1.26 7.91
N TYR A 473 26.71 -0.10 7.35
CA TYR A 473 28.02 0.56 7.45
C TYR A 473 28.56 0.82 8.87
N HIS A 474 27.80 0.51 9.94
CA HIS A 474 28.14 0.89 11.31
C HIS A 474 28.09 -0.23 12.36
N GLN A 475 27.92 -1.50 12.00
CA GLN A 475 27.94 -2.58 13.01
C GLN A 475 29.20 -3.44 12.95
N ALA A 476 30.14 -3.15 13.86
CA ALA A 476 31.18 -4.08 14.30
C ALA A 476 30.74 -4.94 15.51
N ARG A 477 29.44 -5.11 15.74
CA ARG A 477 28.94 -5.92 16.87
C ARG A 477 28.28 -7.20 16.38
N SER A 478 28.89 -8.30 16.80
CA SER A 478 28.43 -9.69 16.79
C SER A 478 27.12 -9.93 17.56
N GLN A 479 26.15 -9.00 17.52
CA GLN A 479 24.82 -9.20 18.08
C GLN A 479 23.89 -9.67 16.96
N HIS A 480 23.88 -10.99 16.80
CA HIS A 480 22.85 -11.84 16.21
C HIS A 480 22.09 -11.31 14.97
N HIS A 481 22.36 -11.94 13.82
CA HIS A 481 21.51 -11.98 12.62
C HIS A 481 20.11 -12.60 12.89
N ARG A 482 19.40 -12.12 13.91
CA ARG A 482 18.05 -12.57 14.21
C ARG A 482 17.09 -11.88 13.25
N PRO A 483 16.17 -12.63 12.62
CA PRO A 483 15.08 -12.06 11.87
C PRO A 483 14.31 -11.02 12.68
N TYR A 484 13.91 -9.93 12.04
CA TYR A 484 12.99 -8.97 12.65
C TYR A 484 11.65 -9.65 12.97
N ARG A 485 11.15 -9.41 14.18
CA ARG A 485 9.87 -9.95 14.71
C ARG A 485 9.01 -8.87 15.36
N GLY A 486 9.37 -7.61 15.16
CA GLY A 486 8.68 -6.48 15.77
C GLY A 486 7.41 -6.08 15.02
N ALA A 487 6.88 -4.93 15.40
CA ALA A 487 5.64 -4.41 14.86
C ALA A 487 5.84 -3.56 13.60
N ILE A 488 4.89 -3.63 12.67
CA ILE A 488 4.89 -2.79 11.47
C ILE A 488 4.10 -1.51 11.74
N TYR A 489 4.82 -0.42 12.04
CA TYR A 489 4.22 0.86 12.44
C TYR A 489 3.88 1.80 11.29
N THR A 490 4.56 1.67 10.15
CA THR A 490 4.38 2.57 9.02
C THR A 490 4.51 1.84 7.69
N MET A 491 3.74 2.30 6.73
CA MET A 491 3.85 1.95 5.33
C MET A 491 3.56 3.19 4.49
N SER A 492 4.16 3.28 3.32
CA SER A 492 3.87 4.34 2.35
C SER A 492 3.93 3.77 0.93
N SER A 493 3.10 4.32 0.04
CA SER A 493 3.13 4.01 -1.38
C SER A 493 3.33 5.30 -2.18
N PRO A 494 4.28 5.36 -3.13
CA PRO A 494 4.63 6.61 -3.79
C PRO A 494 3.48 7.26 -4.57
N SER A 495 2.60 6.44 -5.15
CA SER A 495 1.41 6.90 -5.86
C SER A 495 0.34 5.81 -5.90
N PRO A 496 -0.95 6.15 -6.10
CA PRO A 496 -1.98 5.15 -6.35
C PRO A 496 -1.71 4.24 -7.56
N SER A 497 -0.83 4.66 -8.48
CA SER A 497 -0.40 3.90 -9.66
C SER A 497 0.86 3.05 -9.43
N SER A 498 1.62 3.30 -8.36
CA SER A 498 2.87 2.60 -8.07
C SER A 498 2.62 1.13 -7.70
N PRO A 499 3.38 0.17 -8.22
CA PRO A 499 3.33 -1.22 -7.77
C PRO A 499 4.05 -1.45 -6.45
N THR A 500 4.58 -0.42 -5.80
CA THR A 500 5.47 -0.55 -4.64
C THR A 500 4.81 -0.06 -3.35
N ILE A 501 5.02 -0.82 -2.28
CA ILE A 501 4.81 -0.39 -0.90
C ILE A 501 6.14 -0.44 -0.17
N TYR A 502 6.47 0.64 0.52
CA TYR A 502 7.58 0.69 1.47
C TYR A 502 7.04 0.43 2.88
N THR A 503 7.76 -0.40 3.63
CA THR A 503 7.37 -0.82 4.98
C THR A 503 8.53 -0.54 5.94
N GLY A 504 8.27 0.25 6.97
CA GLY A 504 9.26 0.52 8.01
C GLY A 504 9.41 -0.67 8.96
N VAL A 505 10.63 -1.11 9.18
CA VAL A 505 11.01 -2.12 10.18
C VAL A 505 12.07 -1.54 11.12
N ALA A 506 12.37 -2.21 12.23
CA ALA A 506 13.54 -1.80 12.99
C ALA A 506 14.79 -1.94 12.12
N ASP A 507 15.68 -0.96 12.19
CA ASP A 507 16.95 -0.91 11.46
C ASP A 507 16.85 -0.81 9.92
N GLY A 508 15.68 -0.51 9.35
CA GLY A 508 15.58 -0.22 7.92
C GLY A 508 14.18 -0.12 7.32
N VAL A 509 14.14 -0.14 5.99
CA VAL A 509 12.91 -0.13 5.20
C VAL A 509 12.93 -1.34 4.28
N MET A 510 11.81 -2.06 4.23
CA MET A 510 11.57 -3.11 3.24
C MET A 510 10.70 -2.57 2.11
N ARG A 511 11.07 -2.93 0.88
CA ARG A 511 10.34 -2.63 -0.34
C ARG A 511 9.58 -3.88 -0.77
N LEU A 512 8.27 -3.74 -0.98
CA LEU A 512 7.38 -4.77 -1.52
C LEU A 512 6.91 -4.35 -2.91
N ASP A 513 7.38 -5.04 -3.94
CA ASP A 513 6.99 -4.80 -5.33
C ASP A 513 5.97 -5.84 -5.80
N PHE A 514 4.77 -5.39 -6.18
CA PHE A 514 3.69 -6.25 -6.66
C PHE A 514 3.75 -6.43 -8.18
N VAL A 515 4.46 -7.49 -8.60
CA VAL A 515 4.70 -7.84 -10.00
C VAL A 515 4.67 -9.36 -10.14
N ALA A 516 4.02 -9.84 -11.21
CA ALA A 516 3.88 -11.27 -11.46
C ALA A 516 5.18 -11.88 -11.98
N THR A 517 5.48 -13.12 -11.62
CA THR A 517 6.72 -13.79 -12.06
C THR A 517 6.75 -13.93 -13.59
N ASP A 518 5.61 -14.17 -14.25
CA ASP A 518 5.53 -14.25 -15.71
C ASP A 518 5.85 -12.94 -16.44
N ASP A 519 5.53 -11.81 -15.80
CA ASP A 519 5.88 -10.47 -16.30
C ASP A 519 7.39 -10.19 -16.25
N LEU A 520 8.14 -11.00 -15.50
CA LEU A 520 9.58 -10.83 -15.30
C LEU A 520 10.44 -11.85 -16.03
N THR A 521 9.91 -13.05 -16.32
CA THR A 521 10.71 -14.17 -16.86
C THR A 521 10.30 -14.62 -18.25
N THR A 522 9.02 -14.51 -18.63
CA THR A 522 8.49 -15.16 -19.85
C THR A 522 7.86 -14.21 -20.87
N GLY A 523 7.61 -12.95 -20.51
CA GLY A 523 6.97 -11.96 -21.39
C GLY A 523 7.92 -11.28 -22.39
N ALA A 524 7.37 -10.80 -23.51
CA ALA A 524 8.11 -9.92 -24.42
C ALA A 524 8.48 -8.56 -23.75
N ASP A 525 7.74 -8.20 -22.71
CA ASP A 525 7.86 -6.92 -21.99
C ASP A 525 8.63 -7.05 -20.66
N CYS A 526 9.42 -8.11 -20.43
CA CYS A 526 10.15 -8.31 -19.17
C CYS A 526 10.99 -7.08 -18.76
N ALA A 527 11.70 -6.47 -19.71
CA ALA A 527 12.50 -5.28 -19.45
C ALA A 527 11.64 -4.06 -19.07
N TRP A 528 10.41 -3.97 -19.61
CA TRP A 528 9.48 -2.88 -19.32
C TRP A 528 9.00 -2.92 -17.86
N PHE A 529 8.79 -4.11 -17.30
CA PHE A 529 8.46 -4.31 -15.89
C PHE A 529 9.68 -4.25 -14.97
N ALA A 530 10.79 -4.88 -15.35
CA ALA A 530 11.99 -4.97 -14.51
C ALA A 530 12.74 -3.63 -14.36
N GLY A 531 12.74 -2.80 -15.41
CA GLY A 531 13.48 -1.54 -15.46
C GLY A 531 13.14 -0.56 -14.34
N PRO A 532 11.86 -0.12 -14.20
CA PRO A 532 11.44 0.80 -13.15
C PRO A 532 11.67 0.25 -11.74
N LEU A 533 11.57 -1.07 -11.59
CA LEU A 533 11.80 -1.76 -10.32
C LEU A 533 13.29 -1.87 -9.97
N CYS A 534 14.20 -1.59 -10.91
CA CYS A 534 15.65 -1.82 -10.80
C CYS A 534 15.95 -3.26 -10.38
N LEU A 535 15.32 -4.23 -11.06
CA LEU A 535 15.56 -5.65 -10.83
C LEU A 535 16.70 -6.13 -11.71
N ASN A 536 17.74 -6.71 -11.10
CA ASN A 536 18.79 -7.43 -11.83
C ASN A 536 18.57 -8.94 -11.74
N LEU A 537 17.65 -9.45 -12.55
CA LEU A 537 17.30 -10.88 -12.62
C LEU A 537 18.45 -11.74 -13.17
N SER A 538 19.41 -11.14 -13.88
CA SER A 538 20.60 -11.82 -14.41
C SER A 538 21.63 -12.21 -13.35
N SER A 539 21.55 -11.65 -12.14
CA SER A 539 22.48 -11.95 -11.04
C SER A 539 22.12 -13.22 -10.25
N SER A 540 20.96 -13.85 -10.51
CA SER A 540 20.60 -15.14 -9.93
C SER A 540 21.19 -16.33 -10.70
N SER A 541 21.89 -16.11 -11.83
CA SER A 541 22.51 -17.20 -12.58
C SER A 541 23.67 -17.82 -11.78
N THR A 542 23.51 -19.11 -11.52
CA THR A 542 24.35 -20.05 -10.80
C THR A 542 25.75 -20.22 -11.42
N THR A 543 26.61 -19.20 -11.34
CA THR A 543 28.05 -19.46 -11.25
C THR A 543 28.44 -19.24 -9.81
N GLN A 544 28.93 -20.29 -9.13
CA GLN A 544 29.53 -20.15 -7.82
C GLN A 544 30.46 -18.93 -7.85
N PRO A 545 30.20 -17.88 -7.06
CA PRO A 545 31.04 -16.71 -7.09
C PRO A 545 32.41 -17.16 -6.58
N SER A 546 33.43 -17.05 -7.44
CA SER A 546 34.82 -17.21 -7.03
C SER A 546 35.02 -16.40 -5.75
N ARG A 547 35.78 -16.95 -4.79
CA ARG A 547 35.95 -16.38 -3.44
C ARG A 547 36.40 -14.90 -3.42
N HIS A 548 36.83 -14.36 -4.56
CA HIS A 548 37.26 -12.98 -4.74
C HIS A 548 36.18 -11.97 -5.18
N HIS A 549 34.98 -12.41 -5.63
CA HIS A 549 33.90 -11.49 -6.06
C HIS A 549 32.78 -11.25 -5.03
N ARG A 550 32.88 -11.83 -3.83
CA ARG A 550 31.93 -11.62 -2.71
C ARG A 550 31.77 -10.17 -2.22
N ARG A 551 32.56 -9.21 -2.73
CA ARG A 551 32.66 -7.85 -2.15
C ARG A 551 31.89 -6.75 -2.88
N ARG A 552 31.24 -6.98 -4.03
CA ARG A 552 30.72 -5.86 -4.85
C ARG A 552 29.23 -5.85 -5.22
N HIS A 553 28.47 -6.92 -5.04
CA HIS A 553 27.00 -6.83 -5.13
C HIS A 553 26.42 -6.71 -3.72
N HIS A 554 25.81 -5.56 -3.43
CA HIS A 554 25.24 -5.27 -2.12
C HIS A 554 24.18 -6.31 -1.77
N ALA A 555 24.34 -6.99 -0.63
CA ALA A 555 23.38 -7.98 -0.11
C ALA A 555 21.95 -7.41 0.07
N ALA A 556 21.78 -6.09 -0.01
CA ALA A 556 20.50 -5.41 0.13
C ALA A 556 19.58 -5.45 -1.10
N ASP A 557 20.14 -5.49 -2.32
CA ASP A 557 19.34 -5.57 -3.54
C ASP A 557 18.84 -6.99 -3.85
N ARG A 558 19.23 -7.95 -3.02
CA ARG A 558 18.81 -9.35 -3.13
C ARG A 558 17.31 -9.46 -2.93
N ILE A 559 16.64 -10.10 -3.88
CA ILE A 559 15.24 -10.51 -3.74
C ILE A 559 15.16 -11.56 -2.64
N LEU A 560 14.30 -11.29 -1.66
CA LEU A 560 14.04 -12.16 -0.53
C LEU A 560 13.02 -13.22 -0.93
N ASP A 561 13.25 -14.43 -0.44
CA ASP A 561 12.25 -15.50 -0.48
C ASP A 561 11.31 -15.30 0.71
N LEU A 562 10.11 -14.79 0.42
CA LEU A 562 9.12 -14.47 1.44
C LEU A 562 8.43 -15.74 1.94
N SER A 563 7.95 -15.69 3.18
CA SER A 563 7.11 -16.75 3.74
C SER A 563 5.83 -16.13 4.29
N GLY A 564 4.77 -16.92 4.35
CA GLY A 564 3.47 -16.44 4.79
C GLY A 564 2.48 -17.57 4.99
N TYR A 565 1.22 -17.20 5.21
CA TYR A 565 0.12 -18.14 5.26
C TYR A 565 -1.10 -17.64 4.50
N GLU A 566 -1.81 -18.59 3.91
CA GLU A 566 -3.16 -18.43 3.40
C GLU A 566 -4.12 -18.49 4.58
N ARG A 567 -4.93 -17.44 4.73
CA ARG A 567 -5.90 -17.31 5.80
C ARG A 567 -7.08 -18.25 5.55
N PRO A 568 -7.61 -18.91 6.60
CA PRO A 568 -8.75 -19.79 6.44
C PRO A 568 -9.96 -18.99 5.93
N ASP A 569 -10.77 -19.63 5.09
CA ASP A 569 -12.01 -19.03 4.62
C ASP A 569 -12.91 -18.74 5.84
N PRO A 570 -13.37 -17.49 6.05
CA PRO A 570 -14.26 -17.16 7.16
C PRO A 570 -15.57 -17.97 7.13
N ALA A 571 -16.01 -18.45 5.96
CA ALA A 571 -17.18 -19.33 5.85
C ALA A 571 -16.89 -20.79 6.28
N ASN A 572 -15.62 -21.16 6.44
CA ASN A 572 -15.19 -22.50 6.86
C ASN A 572 -14.24 -22.41 8.06
N SER A 573 -14.81 -22.25 9.26
CA SER A 573 -14.09 -22.16 10.53
C SER A 573 -13.21 -23.38 10.86
N THR A 574 -13.39 -24.50 10.17
CA THR A 574 -12.57 -25.72 10.35
C THR A 574 -11.35 -25.79 9.43
N ALA A 575 -11.20 -24.83 8.51
CA ALA A 575 -10.09 -24.80 7.58
C ALA A 575 -8.74 -24.59 8.29
N VAL A 576 -7.77 -25.43 7.96
CA VAL A 576 -6.40 -25.34 8.48
C VAL A 576 -5.66 -24.23 7.76
N VAL A 577 -4.90 -23.43 8.52
CA VAL A 577 -3.97 -22.42 7.99
C VAL A 577 -2.94 -23.10 7.08
N ARG A 578 -2.77 -22.60 5.85
CA ARG A 578 -1.80 -23.19 4.90
C ARG A 578 -0.57 -22.31 4.80
N LEU A 579 0.58 -22.84 5.24
CA LEU A 579 1.85 -22.15 5.15
C LEU A 579 2.40 -22.21 3.71
N ARG A 580 2.98 -21.09 3.27
CA ARG A 580 3.58 -20.94 1.95
C ARG A 580 4.95 -20.28 2.05
N THR A 581 5.85 -20.67 1.17
CA THR A 581 7.15 -20.02 1.01
C THR A 581 7.41 -19.74 -0.47
N GLN A 582 8.16 -18.68 -0.75
CA GLN A 582 8.63 -18.42 -2.10
C GLN A 582 9.87 -19.26 -2.39
N GLN A 583 9.94 -19.77 -3.62
CA GLN A 583 11.17 -20.29 -4.21
C GLN A 583 11.88 -19.21 -5.06
N PRO A 584 13.20 -19.34 -5.27
CA PRO A 584 13.94 -18.49 -6.19
C PRO A 584 13.42 -18.56 -7.64
N PHE A 585 13.69 -17.53 -8.45
CA PHE A 585 13.24 -17.47 -9.85
C PHE A 585 13.79 -18.60 -10.72
N ASP A 586 15.03 -19.02 -10.49
CA ASP A 586 15.72 -20.09 -11.21
C ASP A 586 15.26 -21.49 -10.82
N ALA A 587 14.53 -21.61 -9.70
CA ALA A 587 13.93 -22.87 -9.24
C ALA A 587 12.53 -23.12 -9.80
N VAL A 588 11.93 -22.16 -10.52
CA VAL A 588 10.59 -22.28 -11.09
C VAL A 588 10.60 -23.28 -12.25
N THR A 589 9.73 -24.28 -12.18
CA THR A 589 9.58 -25.37 -13.14
C THR A 589 8.26 -25.27 -13.93
N ASP A 590 8.08 -26.13 -14.93
CA ASP A 590 6.82 -26.22 -15.67
C ASP A 590 5.65 -26.68 -14.76
N GLU A 591 5.93 -27.51 -13.74
CA GLU A 591 4.93 -27.94 -12.76
C GLU A 591 4.39 -26.75 -11.95
N ASP A 592 5.24 -25.76 -11.64
CA ASP A 592 4.81 -24.55 -10.94
C ASP A 592 3.93 -23.64 -11.81
N VAL A 593 4.12 -23.67 -13.13
CA VAL A 593 3.25 -22.97 -14.09
C VAL A 593 1.88 -23.65 -14.14
N GLU A 594 1.83 -24.98 -14.10
CA GLU A 594 0.58 -25.72 -14.00
C GLU A 594 -0.13 -25.47 -12.66
N ASP A 595 0.60 -25.43 -11.55
CA ASP A 595 0.04 -25.11 -10.22
C ASP A 595 -0.48 -23.67 -10.14
N GLU A 596 0.20 -22.70 -10.77
CA GLU A 596 -0.31 -21.34 -10.92
C GLU A 596 -1.64 -21.31 -11.67
N LEU A 597 -1.79 -22.09 -12.74
CA LEU A 597 -3.05 -22.16 -13.50
C LEU A 597 -4.17 -22.83 -12.70
N ALA A 598 -3.85 -23.87 -11.93
CA ALA A 598 -4.81 -24.62 -11.11
C ALA A 598 -5.24 -23.83 -9.87
N THR A 599 -4.28 -23.24 -9.17
CA THR A 599 -4.53 -22.59 -7.89
C THR A 599 -4.75 -21.10 -8.03
N GLY A 600 -4.13 -20.43 -9.00
CA GLY A 600 -4.13 -18.98 -9.13
C GLY A 600 -3.07 -18.28 -8.28
N TRP A 601 -2.20 -19.01 -7.57
CA TRP A 601 -1.04 -18.45 -6.87
C TRP A 601 0.10 -18.17 -7.85
N ASP A 602 0.89 -17.12 -7.60
CA ASP A 602 2.12 -16.90 -8.37
C ASP A 602 3.04 -18.13 -8.28
N ARG A 603 3.64 -18.55 -9.40
CA ARG A 603 4.48 -19.75 -9.54
C ARG A 603 5.70 -19.82 -8.60
N ARG A 604 6.03 -18.74 -7.89
CA ARG A 604 7.05 -18.80 -6.84
C ARG A 604 6.52 -19.33 -5.52
N TRP A 605 5.21 -19.32 -5.27
CA TRP A 605 4.64 -19.76 -4.00
C TRP A 605 4.43 -21.26 -3.94
N THR A 606 5.24 -21.94 -3.13
CA THR A 606 5.07 -23.37 -2.85
C THR A 606 4.33 -23.56 -1.52
N GLN A 607 3.37 -24.47 -1.51
CA GLN A 607 2.70 -24.89 -0.27
C GLN A 607 3.61 -25.86 0.48
N LEU A 608 3.84 -25.61 1.77
CA LEU A 608 4.58 -26.53 2.63
C LEU A 608 3.71 -27.75 2.93
N ARG A 609 4.08 -28.93 2.39
CA ARG A 609 3.26 -30.15 2.41
C ARG A 609 3.35 -30.97 3.71
N ASP A 610 4.33 -30.69 4.59
CA ASP A 610 4.69 -31.58 5.70
C ASP A 610 4.36 -31.10 7.13
N PHE A 611 3.53 -30.06 7.31
CA PHE A 611 3.15 -29.62 8.65
C PHE A 611 1.76 -30.10 9.06
N SER A 612 1.74 -31.05 9.99
CA SER A 612 0.59 -31.31 10.85
C SER A 612 0.22 -30.03 11.63
N SER A 613 -0.91 -29.43 11.24
CA SER A 613 -1.69 -28.45 12.01
C SER A 613 -0.90 -27.40 12.80
N TRP A 614 -0.43 -26.34 12.15
CA TRP A 614 -0.03 -25.12 12.87
C TRP A 614 -1.28 -24.29 13.15
N ARG A 615 -1.74 -24.34 14.41
CA ARG A 615 -2.93 -23.69 15.00
C ARG A 615 -4.26 -24.07 14.34
N ARG A 616 -5.15 -24.73 15.10
CA ARG A 616 -6.59 -24.69 14.79
C ARG A 616 -7.04 -23.23 14.97
N ALA A 617 -7.79 -22.69 14.01
CA ALA A 617 -8.61 -21.52 14.29
C ALA A 617 -9.53 -21.92 15.46
N VAL A 618 -9.45 -21.16 16.56
CA VAL A 618 -10.29 -21.38 17.75
C VAL A 618 -11.56 -20.56 17.61
#